data_AF-A0A0C2MK76-F1
#
_entry.id   AF-A0A0C2MK76-F1
#
_cell.length_a   1.000
_cell.length_b   1.000
_cell.length_c   1.000
_cell.angle_alpha   90.00
_cell.angle_beta   90.00
_cell.angle_gamma   90.00
#
_symmetry.space_group_name_H-M   'P 1'
#
loop_
_entity.id
_entity.type
_entity.pdbx_description
1 polymer ?
#
loop_
_entity_poly.entity_id
_entity_poly.type
_entity_poly.pdbx_seq_one_letter_code
_entity_poly.pdbx_strand_id
1 'polypeptide(L)'
;MTVSKLMPIKSTMLCWFTVLIYTTIAQKKLSIDGLELNVVIIGNIGVTDDESDVKRDVVGIIKDMHNIHPYQLGINLGNSIRPHGSDVNDFQKLDDVFSSTFPSDIFGFDFLTILGENDHDGDFDTQIQEITSMVCLLIDKDVTLSDGTSIRFMCIDSTPLFVPNSGIVYLDMIR
;
A
#
# COMPACT_ATOMS: atom_id res chain seq x y z
N MET A 1 -25.61 -3.22 -66.80
CA MET A 1 -25.53 -3.90 -65.49
C MET A 1 -24.51 -3.17 -64.64
N THR A 2 -24.96 -2.33 -63.70
CA THR A 2 -24.09 -1.53 -62.83
C THR A 2 -24.01 -2.22 -61.48
N VAL A 3 -22.83 -2.73 -61.13
CA VAL A 3 -22.55 -3.31 -59.81
C VAL A 3 -22.15 -2.17 -58.88
N SER A 4 -23.01 -1.81 -57.94
CA SER A 4 -22.67 -0.87 -56.88
C SER A 4 -21.73 -1.55 -55.87
N LYS A 5 -20.49 -1.04 -55.77
CA LYS A 5 -19.56 -1.39 -54.68
C LYS A 5 -20.13 -0.87 -53.35
N LEU A 6 -20.49 -1.77 -52.44
CA LEU A 6 -20.66 -1.44 -51.02
C LEU A 6 -19.28 -1.29 -50.38
N MET A 7 -18.93 -0.08 -49.95
CA MET A 7 -17.77 0.16 -49.10
C MET A 7 -18.15 -0.11 -47.64
N PRO A 8 -17.35 -0.86 -46.87
CA PRO A 8 -17.55 -0.99 -45.44
C PRO A 8 -17.22 0.34 -44.76
N ILE A 9 -18.21 0.92 -44.08
CA ILE A 9 -18.03 2.08 -43.21
C ILE A 9 -17.12 1.63 -42.06
N LYS A 10 -15.88 2.12 -42.04
CA LYS A 10 -14.93 1.84 -40.96
C LYS A 10 -15.50 2.37 -39.66
N SER A 11 -15.71 1.45 -38.73
CA SER A 11 -16.38 1.66 -37.45
C SER A 11 -15.45 2.31 -36.42
N THR A 12 -15.02 3.53 -36.70
CA THR A 12 -14.18 4.31 -35.76
C THR A 12 -14.95 4.64 -34.49
N MET A 13 -16.27 4.87 -34.61
CA MET A 13 -17.19 5.16 -33.51
C MET A 13 -17.29 4.02 -32.48
N LEU A 14 -17.31 2.76 -32.92
CA LEU A 14 -17.47 1.61 -32.02
C LEU A 14 -16.25 1.43 -31.10
N CYS A 15 -15.05 1.75 -31.61
CA CYS A 15 -13.81 1.69 -30.84
C CYS A 15 -13.79 2.72 -29.70
N TRP A 16 -14.32 3.92 -29.94
CA TRP A 16 -14.45 4.95 -28.91
C TRP A 16 -15.44 4.56 -27.81
N PHE A 17 -16.56 3.91 -28.17
CA PHE A 17 -17.52 3.40 -27.19
C PHE A 17 -16.92 2.29 -26.32
N THR A 18 -16.13 1.37 -26.89
CA THR A 18 -15.43 0.35 -26.08
C THR A 18 -14.42 0.97 -25.13
N VAL A 19 -13.65 2.00 -25.55
CA VAL A 19 -12.72 2.69 -24.66
C VAL A 19 -13.47 3.39 -23.51
N LEU A 20 -14.58 4.07 -23.81
CA LEU A 20 -15.41 4.73 -22.78
C LEU A 20 -15.99 3.73 -21.77
N ILE A 21 -16.50 2.59 -22.23
CA ILE A 21 -17.03 1.53 -21.36
C ILE A 21 -15.91 0.90 -20.51
N TYR A 22 -14.71 0.68 -21.07
CA TYR A 22 -13.57 0.20 -20.29
C TYR A 22 -13.10 1.23 -19.25
N THR A 23 -13.09 2.52 -19.59
CA THR A 23 -12.73 3.57 -18.63
C THR A 23 -13.73 3.70 -17.48
N THR A 24 -15.03 3.48 -17.72
CA THR A 24 -16.03 3.53 -16.64
C THR A 24 -16.02 2.28 -15.76
N ILE A 25 -15.65 1.11 -16.29
CA ILE A 25 -15.44 -0.11 -15.49
C ILE A 25 -14.14 -0.01 -14.66
N ALA A 26 -13.11 0.66 -15.17
CA ALA A 26 -11.84 0.87 -14.47
C ALA A 26 -11.89 1.99 -13.40
N GLN A 27 -12.91 2.85 -13.43
CA GLN A 27 -13.16 3.79 -12.34
C GLN A 27 -13.74 3.02 -11.16
N LYS A 28 -12.84 2.50 -10.32
CA LYS A 28 -13.09 1.95 -8.99
C LYS A 28 -14.22 2.74 -8.34
N LYS A 29 -15.41 2.15 -8.27
CA LYS A 29 -16.62 2.80 -7.76
C LYS A 29 -16.54 2.82 -6.24
N LEU A 30 -15.59 3.59 -5.69
CA LEU A 30 -15.53 3.83 -4.26
C LEU A 30 -16.61 4.87 -3.95
N SER A 31 -17.75 4.38 -3.47
CA SER A 31 -18.80 5.23 -2.93
C SER A 31 -18.32 5.78 -1.58
N ILE A 32 -17.61 6.91 -1.59
CA ILE A 32 -17.34 7.66 -0.36
C ILE A 32 -18.59 8.47 -0.08
N ASP A 33 -19.53 7.87 0.66
CA ASP A 33 -20.69 8.56 1.20
C ASP A 33 -20.69 8.40 2.74
N GLY A 34 -19.56 8.72 3.36
CA GLY A 34 -19.38 8.55 4.80
C GLY A 34 -18.33 9.49 5.39
N LEU A 35 -18.59 9.93 6.62
CA LEU A 35 -17.65 10.64 7.52
C LEU A 35 -16.65 9.68 8.18
N GLU A 36 -16.54 8.44 7.68
CA GLU A 36 -15.87 7.32 8.33
C GLU A 36 -14.76 6.76 7.45
N LEU A 37 -13.64 6.42 8.07
CA LEU A 37 -12.48 5.79 7.44
C LEU A 37 -12.25 4.43 8.11
N ASN A 38 -12.36 3.35 7.33
CA ASN A 38 -12.05 2.01 7.81
C ASN A 38 -10.55 1.75 7.63
N VAL A 39 -9.89 1.56 8.76
CA VAL A 39 -8.44 1.36 8.80
C VAL A 39 -8.14 -0.02 9.36
N VAL A 40 -7.20 -0.73 8.72
CA VAL A 40 -6.57 -1.91 9.30
C VAL A 40 -5.20 -1.51 9.83
N ILE A 41 -4.86 -1.93 11.06
CA ILE A 41 -3.57 -1.66 11.67
C ILE A 41 -2.87 -2.99 11.90
N ILE A 42 -1.66 -3.11 11.34
CA ILE A 42 -0.80 -4.28 11.44
C ILE A 42 0.58 -3.84 11.91
N GLY A 43 1.37 -4.78 12.41
CA GLY A 43 2.76 -4.55 12.77
C GLY A 43 3.42 -5.88 13.09
N ASN A 44 4.75 -5.92 13.12
CA ASN A 44 5.52 -7.15 13.34
C ASN A 44 5.21 -8.27 12.35
N ILE A 45 4.87 -7.93 11.11
CA ILE A 45 4.54 -8.87 10.04
C ILE A 45 5.78 -9.44 9.34
N GLY A 46 6.98 -9.07 9.78
CA GLY A 46 8.23 -9.18 9.02
C GLY A 46 8.80 -10.56 8.70
N VAL A 47 7.96 -11.58 8.61
CA VAL A 47 8.28 -12.94 8.16
C VAL A 47 7.31 -13.36 7.05
N THR A 48 7.66 -14.35 6.26
CA THR A 48 6.78 -14.87 5.19
C THR A 48 5.56 -15.62 5.76
N ASP A 49 4.53 -15.84 4.94
CA ASP A 49 3.31 -16.54 5.37
C ASP A 49 3.54 -18.02 5.68
N ASP A 50 4.58 -18.62 5.08
CA ASP A 50 5.02 -19.99 5.34
C ASP A 50 5.78 -20.12 6.67
N GLU A 51 6.37 -19.03 7.17
CA GLU A 51 7.12 -18.98 8.42
C GLU A 51 6.25 -18.73 9.65
N SER A 52 5.00 -18.26 9.48
CA SER A 52 4.13 -17.88 10.59
C SER A 52 2.66 -18.19 10.34
N ASP A 53 2.18 -19.26 11.00
CA ASP A 53 0.76 -19.61 11.02
C ASP A 53 -0.10 -18.45 11.56
N VAL A 54 0.41 -17.71 12.55
CA VAL A 54 -0.26 -16.53 13.12
C VAL A 54 -0.44 -15.44 12.07
N LYS A 55 0.59 -15.18 11.25
CA LYS A 55 0.51 -14.19 10.17
C LYS A 55 -0.56 -14.60 9.16
N ARG A 56 -0.53 -15.85 8.72
CA ARG A 56 -1.50 -16.39 7.75
C ARG A 56 -2.94 -16.31 8.25
N ASP A 57 -3.18 -16.65 9.52
CA ASP A 57 -4.51 -16.54 10.14
C ASP A 57 -4.98 -15.09 10.22
N VAL A 58 -4.11 -14.16 10.64
CA VAL A 58 -4.43 -12.72 10.71
C VAL A 58 -4.75 -12.16 9.33
N VAL A 59 -3.95 -12.48 8.31
CA VAL A 59 -4.18 -12.04 6.93
C VAL A 59 -5.51 -12.60 6.39
N GLY A 60 -5.83 -13.86 6.72
CA GLY A 60 -7.12 -14.47 6.42
C GLY A 60 -8.30 -13.69 7.02
N ILE A 61 -8.21 -13.33 8.29
CA ILE A 61 -9.23 -12.51 8.97
C ILE A 61 -9.34 -11.12 8.33
N ILE A 62 -8.21 -10.48 8.01
CA ILE A 62 -8.21 -9.16 7.34
C ILE A 62 -8.92 -9.27 5.99
N LYS A 63 -8.66 -10.33 5.22
CA LYS A 63 -9.32 -10.57 3.93
C LYS A 63 -10.82 -10.76 4.10
N ASP A 64 -11.25 -11.59 5.05
CA ASP A 64 -12.67 -11.83 5.31
C ASP A 64 -13.37 -10.55 5.75
N MET A 65 -12.75 -9.76 6.63
CA MET A 65 -13.28 -8.48 7.07
C MET A 65 -13.32 -7.45 5.92
N HIS A 66 -12.28 -7.38 5.10
CA HIS A 66 -12.21 -6.47 3.95
C HIS A 66 -13.32 -6.77 2.92
N ASN A 67 -13.66 -8.04 2.73
CA ASN A 67 -14.75 -8.44 1.84
C ASN A 67 -16.15 -8.00 2.34
N ILE A 68 -16.33 -7.85 3.66
CA ILE A 68 -17.59 -7.43 4.27
C ILE A 68 -17.64 -5.90 4.42
N HIS A 69 -16.56 -5.32 4.95
CA HIS A 69 -16.37 -3.90 5.19
C HIS A 69 -15.00 -3.48 4.63
N PRO A 70 -14.96 -2.98 3.38
CA PRO A 70 -13.71 -2.60 2.75
C PRO A 70 -12.97 -1.52 3.54
N TYR A 71 -11.72 -1.83 3.87
CA TYR A 71 -10.72 -0.88 4.32
C TYR A 71 -10.37 0.11 3.21
N GLN A 72 -10.05 1.34 3.60
CA GLN A 72 -9.49 2.36 2.72
C GLN A 72 -7.99 2.57 2.98
N LEU A 73 -7.51 2.19 4.16
CA LEU A 73 -6.12 2.37 4.56
C LEU A 73 -5.63 1.21 5.44
N GLY A 74 -4.42 0.74 5.16
CA GLY A 74 -3.63 -0.09 6.04
C GLY A 74 -2.53 0.73 6.71
N ILE A 75 -2.31 0.56 8.00
CA ILE A 75 -1.17 1.15 8.72
C ILE A 75 -0.28 0.01 9.21
N ASN A 76 0.97 -0.02 8.75
CA ASN A 76 2.00 -0.94 9.22
C ASN A 76 2.89 -0.22 10.25
N LEU A 77 2.86 -0.68 11.50
CA LEU A 77 3.57 -0.11 12.65
C LEU A 77 5.03 -0.61 12.79
N GLY A 78 5.63 -1.05 11.70
CA GLY A 78 7.04 -1.42 11.63
C GLY A 78 7.36 -2.86 12.02
N ASN A 79 8.66 -3.14 12.07
CA ASN A 79 9.23 -4.49 12.05
C ASN A 79 8.71 -5.25 10.82
N SER A 80 8.82 -4.56 9.68
CA SER A 80 8.36 -4.98 8.37
C SER A 80 9.24 -6.08 7.79
N ILE A 81 10.52 -6.15 8.20
CA ILE A 81 11.42 -7.25 7.87
C ILE A 81 12.18 -7.69 9.12
N ARG A 82 12.14 -9.00 9.40
CA ARG A 82 12.77 -9.61 10.57
C ARG A 82 13.69 -10.77 10.17
N PRO A 83 14.71 -11.09 10.99
CA PRO A 83 15.06 -10.44 12.25
C PRO A 83 15.97 -9.20 12.13
N HIS A 84 16.55 -8.90 10.96
CA HIS A 84 17.61 -7.88 10.85
C HIS A 84 17.35 -6.87 9.72
N GLY A 85 16.09 -6.56 9.44
CA GLY A 85 15.73 -5.68 8.33
C GLY A 85 16.04 -6.33 6.99
N SER A 86 16.06 -5.50 5.94
CA SER A 86 16.38 -5.91 4.57
C SER A 86 17.84 -5.64 4.24
N ASP A 87 18.45 -6.49 3.41
CA ASP A 87 19.70 -6.13 2.75
C ASP A 87 19.46 -5.02 1.69
N VAL A 88 20.52 -4.33 1.30
CA VAL A 88 20.47 -3.29 0.26
C VAL A 88 19.94 -3.87 -1.06
N ASN A 89 18.91 -3.26 -1.63
CA ASN A 89 18.19 -3.70 -2.83
C ASN A 89 17.55 -5.11 -2.73
N ASP A 90 17.30 -5.63 -1.53
CA ASP A 90 16.58 -6.90 -1.36
C ASP A 90 15.05 -6.72 -1.50
N PHE A 91 14.66 -6.35 -2.72
CA PHE A 91 13.26 -6.16 -3.10
C PHE A 91 12.48 -7.48 -3.09
N GLN A 92 13.16 -8.61 -3.29
CA GLN A 92 12.52 -9.92 -3.23
C GLN A 92 12.05 -10.23 -1.81
N LYS A 93 12.87 -9.96 -0.79
CA LYS A 93 12.45 -10.18 0.60
C LYS A 93 11.26 -9.29 0.98
N LEU A 94 11.22 -8.06 0.48
CA LEU A 94 10.10 -7.14 0.68
C LEU A 94 8.82 -7.64 -0.02
N ASP A 95 8.94 -8.18 -1.22
CA ASP A 95 7.83 -8.82 -1.92
C ASP A 95 7.31 -10.05 -1.16
N ASP A 96 8.20 -10.97 -0.79
CA ASP A 96 7.86 -12.23 -0.11
C ASP A 96 7.16 -12.00 1.24
N VAL A 97 7.53 -10.95 1.96
CA VAL A 97 7.00 -10.64 3.28
C VAL A 97 5.76 -9.75 3.22
N PHE A 98 5.69 -8.84 2.25
CA PHE A 98 4.64 -7.81 2.22
C PHE A 98 3.78 -7.87 0.96
N SER A 99 4.34 -7.59 -0.21
CA SER A 99 3.57 -7.37 -1.44
C SER A 99 2.83 -8.62 -1.90
N SER A 100 3.43 -9.80 -1.75
CA SER A 100 2.79 -11.08 -2.03
C SER A 100 1.72 -11.46 -1.02
N THR A 101 1.83 -10.99 0.23
CA THR A 101 0.81 -11.18 1.28
C THR A 101 -0.39 -10.25 1.09
N PHE A 102 -0.15 -9.02 0.65
CA PHE A 102 -1.18 -8.00 0.43
C PHE A 102 -1.27 -7.57 -1.05
N PRO A 103 -1.60 -8.47 -1.98
CA PRO A 103 -1.64 -8.14 -3.39
C PRO A 103 -2.79 -7.16 -3.69
N SER A 104 -2.53 -6.17 -4.54
CA SER A 104 -3.40 -5.01 -4.77
C SER A 104 -4.71 -5.34 -5.51
N ASP A 105 -4.79 -6.50 -6.15
CA ASP A 105 -6.01 -7.03 -6.77
C ASP A 105 -7.00 -7.60 -5.73
N ILE A 106 -6.51 -8.00 -4.56
CA ILE A 106 -7.32 -8.49 -3.43
C ILE A 106 -7.53 -7.37 -2.40
N PHE A 107 -6.45 -6.70 -2.01
CA PHE A 107 -6.45 -5.65 -1.00
C PHE A 107 -6.35 -4.30 -1.70
N GLY A 108 -7.50 -3.78 -2.10
CA GLY A 108 -7.59 -2.54 -2.86
C GLY A 108 -7.39 -1.27 -2.02
N PHE A 109 -6.69 -1.31 -0.89
CA PHE A 109 -6.42 -0.14 -0.06
C PHE A 109 -4.95 0.22 -0.04
N ASP A 110 -4.67 1.49 0.23
CA ASP A 110 -3.31 2.01 0.33
C ASP A 110 -2.71 1.65 1.69
N PHE A 111 -1.38 1.59 1.76
CA PHE A 111 -0.67 1.40 3.02
C PHE A 111 0.09 2.66 3.43
N LEU A 112 0.25 2.82 4.74
CA LEU A 112 1.16 3.76 5.40
C LEU A 112 2.08 2.94 6.31
N THR A 113 3.39 3.03 6.10
CA THR A 113 4.36 2.23 6.87
C THR A 113 5.24 3.14 7.73
N ILE A 114 5.41 2.74 8.98
CA ILE A 114 6.35 3.32 9.94
C ILE A 114 7.48 2.31 10.13
N LEU A 115 8.71 2.77 10.34
CA LEU A 115 9.85 1.89 10.65
C LEU A 115 9.77 1.41 12.11
N GLY A 116 10.09 0.14 12.33
CA GLY A 116 10.27 -0.44 13.66
C GLY A 116 11.72 -0.85 13.90
N GLU A 117 12.03 -1.23 15.14
CA GLU A 117 13.39 -1.56 15.61
C GLU A 117 14.18 -2.46 14.65
N ASN A 118 13.61 -3.57 14.19
CA ASN A 118 14.29 -4.54 13.33
C ASN A 118 14.54 -3.96 11.93
N ASP A 119 13.77 -2.96 11.49
CA ASP A 119 13.97 -2.34 10.18
C ASP A 119 15.25 -1.48 10.17
N HIS A 120 15.63 -0.93 11.32
CA HIS A 120 16.88 -0.15 11.49
C HIS A 120 18.15 -1.00 11.53
N ASP A 121 18.03 -2.32 11.73
CA ASP A 121 19.18 -3.23 11.70
C ASP A 121 19.68 -3.45 10.26
N GLY A 122 18.83 -3.19 9.26
CA GLY A 122 19.12 -3.36 7.84
C GLY A 122 19.13 -2.03 7.08
N ASP A 123 18.99 -2.14 5.76
CA ASP A 123 18.87 -1.00 4.85
C ASP A 123 17.42 -0.55 4.73
N PHE A 124 16.98 0.29 5.68
CA PHE A 124 15.63 0.86 5.64
C PHE A 124 15.40 1.80 4.45
N ASP A 125 16.45 2.30 3.79
CA ASP A 125 16.34 3.10 2.56
C ASP A 125 15.76 2.25 1.40
N THR A 126 16.17 0.99 1.27
CA THR A 126 15.55 0.03 0.35
C THR A 126 14.06 -0.17 0.68
N GLN A 127 13.70 -0.24 1.97
CA GLN A 127 12.29 -0.35 2.38
C GLN A 127 11.49 0.90 2.00
N ILE A 128 12.06 2.10 2.20
CA ILE A 128 11.44 3.38 1.79
C ILE A 128 11.21 3.42 0.28
N GLN A 129 12.13 2.87 -0.50
CA GLN A 129 12.06 2.90 -1.95
C GLN A 129 11.00 1.94 -2.51
N GLU A 130 10.92 0.72 -1.99
CA GLU A 130 10.12 -0.36 -2.59
C GLU A 130 8.72 -0.45 -2.03
N ILE A 131 8.54 -0.13 -0.74
CA ILE A 131 7.22 -0.03 -0.17
C ILE A 131 6.58 1.17 -0.87
N THR A 132 5.85 0.93 -1.96
CA THR A 132 4.97 1.88 -2.68
C THR A 132 3.81 2.40 -1.82
N SER A 133 3.92 2.17 -0.52
CA SER A 133 3.10 2.72 0.55
C SER A 133 3.81 3.98 1.05
N MET A 134 3.06 4.96 1.52
CA MET A 134 3.70 6.16 2.05
C MET A 134 4.52 5.80 3.28
N VAL A 135 5.85 5.72 3.14
CA VAL A 135 6.72 5.61 4.31
C VAL A 135 6.74 6.96 5.03
N CYS A 136 6.58 6.91 6.35
CA CYS A 136 6.35 8.06 7.19
C CYS A 136 7.48 8.18 8.22
N LEU A 137 8.47 9.02 7.91
CA LEU A 137 9.60 9.32 8.79
C LEU A 137 9.35 10.69 9.41
N LEU A 138 8.95 10.74 10.70
CA LEU A 138 8.92 11.93 11.56
C LEU A 138 8.53 13.27 10.88
N ILE A 139 7.49 13.26 10.04
CA ILE A 139 7.02 14.46 9.32
C ILE A 139 5.50 14.46 9.37
N ASP A 140 4.92 15.64 9.64
CA ASP A 140 3.50 15.90 9.40
C ASP A 140 3.23 15.75 7.89
N LYS A 141 2.61 14.63 7.50
CA LYS A 141 2.44 14.26 6.09
C LYS A 141 0.96 14.24 5.75
N ASP A 142 0.58 15.15 4.87
CA ASP A 142 -0.70 15.08 4.18
C ASP A 142 -0.63 13.99 3.11
N VAL A 143 -1.50 12.99 3.24
CA VAL A 143 -1.59 11.79 2.42
C VAL A 143 -2.94 11.82 1.69
N THR A 144 -2.90 11.71 0.37
CA THR A 144 -4.10 11.48 -0.44
C THR A 144 -4.16 10.01 -0.83
N LEU A 145 -5.19 9.32 -0.37
CA LEU A 145 -5.45 7.91 -0.70
C LEU A 145 -5.89 7.78 -2.17
N SER A 146 -5.86 6.56 -2.69
CA SER A 146 -6.27 6.22 -4.07
C SER A 146 -7.72 6.58 -4.40
N ASP A 147 -8.55 6.79 -3.38
CA ASP A 147 -9.95 7.19 -3.49
C ASP A 147 -10.17 8.72 -3.44
N GLY A 148 -9.10 9.50 -3.28
CA GLY A 148 -9.12 10.95 -3.17
C GLY A 148 -9.30 11.49 -1.74
N THR A 149 -9.47 10.62 -0.75
CA THR A 149 -9.51 10.99 0.67
C THR A 149 -8.16 11.58 1.09
N SER A 150 -8.19 12.76 1.72
CA SER A 150 -6.98 13.42 2.23
C SER A 150 -6.92 13.35 3.74
N ILE A 151 -5.83 12.82 4.28
CA ILE A 151 -5.62 12.60 5.71
C ILE A 151 -4.26 13.16 6.10
N ARG A 152 -4.20 13.79 7.27
CA ARG A 152 -2.95 14.23 7.88
C ARG A 152 -2.45 13.20 8.88
N PHE A 153 -1.25 12.68 8.67
CA PHE A 153 -0.61 11.76 9.61
C PHE A 153 0.54 12.43 10.36
N MET A 154 0.54 12.25 11.68
CA MET A 154 1.71 12.44 12.52
C MET A 154 2.27 11.08 12.87
N CYS A 155 3.30 10.65 12.15
CA CYS A 155 3.99 9.39 12.43
C CYS A 155 5.26 9.66 13.22
N ILE A 156 5.56 8.78 14.16
CA ILE A 156 6.75 8.85 14.98
C ILE A 156 7.53 7.55 14.76
N ASP A 157 8.69 7.67 14.13
CA ASP A 157 9.71 6.64 14.24
C ASP A 157 10.32 6.75 15.64
N SER A 158 9.96 5.81 16.49
CA SER A 158 10.38 5.80 17.89
C SER A 158 11.75 5.16 18.09
N THR A 159 12.29 4.41 17.12
CA THR A 159 13.52 3.63 17.33
C THR A 159 14.70 4.52 17.72
N PRO A 160 14.97 5.63 17.03
CA PRO A 160 16.05 6.55 17.40
C PRO A 160 15.88 7.23 18.76
N LEU A 161 14.66 7.25 19.31
CA LEU A 161 14.39 7.83 20.64
C LEU A 161 14.88 6.92 21.77
N PHE A 162 14.93 5.61 21.54
CA PHE A 162 15.25 4.61 22.56
C PHE A 162 16.58 3.88 22.29
N VAL A 163 17.05 3.86 21.05
CA VAL A 163 18.30 3.19 20.64
C VAL A 163 19.32 4.24 20.16
N PRO A 164 20.34 4.56 20.97
CA PRO A 164 21.37 5.50 20.55
C PRO A 164 22.12 4.98 19.31
N ASN A 165 22.22 5.82 18.28
CA ASN A 165 22.92 5.58 17.01
C ASN A 165 22.22 4.66 15.97
N SER A 166 20.91 4.40 16.06
CA SER A 166 20.16 3.60 15.07
C SER A 166 19.76 4.36 13.77
N GLY A 167 20.37 5.51 13.47
CA GLY A 167 19.95 6.36 12.35
C GLY A 167 18.91 7.42 12.75
N ILE A 168 18.40 8.18 11.76
CA ILE A 168 18.02 9.61 11.86
C ILE A 168 17.11 9.98 13.05
N VAL A 169 17.68 10.79 13.94
CA VAL A 169 16.95 11.63 14.90
C VAL A 169 16.56 12.94 14.19
N TYR A 170 15.32 13.07 13.72
CA TYR A 170 14.72 14.40 13.47
C TYR A 170 14.07 14.89 14.76
N LEU A 171 14.90 15.29 15.73
CA LEU A 171 14.48 16.21 16.79
C LEU A 171 14.82 17.63 16.33
N ASP A 172 14.02 18.14 15.40
CA ASP A 172 13.95 19.58 15.14
C ASP A 172 12.49 20.04 15.11
N MET A 173 11.81 19.87 16.25
CA MET A 173 10.56 20.55 16.55
C MET A 173 10.60 21.06 17.99
N ILE A 174 11.19 22.24 18.17
CA ILE A 174 10.55 23.47 18.69
C ILE A 174 11.59 24.61 18.53
N ARG A 175 11.43 25.43 17.49
CA ARG A 175 11.72 26.87 17.50
C ARG A 175 10.73 27.60 16.61
#